data_AF-A0A497AMR6-F1
#
_entry.id   AF-A0A497AMR6-F1
#
_cell.length_a   1.000
_cell.length_b   1.000
_cell.length_c   1.000
_cell.angle_alpha   90.00
_cell.angle_beta   90.00
_cell.angle_gamma   90.00
#
_symmetry.space_group_name_H-M   'P 1'
#
loop_
_entity.id
_entity.type
_entity.pdbx_description
1 polymer ?
#
loop_
_entity_poly.entity_id
_entity_poly.type
_entity_poly.pdbx_seq_one_letter_code
_entity_poly.pdbx_strand_id
1 'polypeptide(L)'
;MEEGKQGDGLYLDEGRPSDSCDARSSCNDFKGVDRGEGSDGGGQVVIPCLCGCGQFIPSVDKKGRARRYVPGHQPRRRVDWEERTADINAGAPMCECGCGERLSVRREVVERKRIKRWKWPRYIMGHNRRRSISSVSDAELGLVAGTLLGDSSLVYPHAKARSPRLSFNHGKSQEEWVRYKALRLPSLCVAVTDRPNDGYGEMCCRGDSACHPGLCEMRDIAYQDGEKRVTRRWLDLVSEEGMAWWFMDDGSRSSGDVVRFHTEGFCSADVDIIVGWLCDNGYSAHSLPNRQYYVVYLASESSRRFARDKRRFSIPSMEYKFR
;
A
#
# COMPACT_ATOMS: atom_id res chain seq x y z
N MET A 1 12.33 -48.92 -7.68
CA MET A 1 13.60 -48.68 -8.41
C MET A 1 13.60 -47.20 -8.76
N GLU A 2 14.39 -46.29 -8.22
CA GLU A 2 15.45 -46.20 -7.19
C GLU A 2 15.34 -44.73 -6.69
N GLU A 3 15.21 -44.45 -5.40
CA GLU A 3 16.30 -44.03 -4.47
C GLU A 3 17.23 -42.94 -5.04
N GLY A 4 17.20 -41.71 -4.51
CA GLY A 4 18.10 -41.24 -3.43
C GLY A 4 18.62 -39.82 -3.80
N LYS A 5 19.15 -38.94 -2.95
CA LYS A 5 19.56 -38.94 -1.53
C LYS A 5 19.64 -37.48 -1.05
N GLN A 6 19.59 -37.33 0.27
CA GLN A 6 19.89 -36.14 1.08
C GLN A 6 21.33 -35.63 0.91
N GLY A 7 21.55 -34.36 1.29
CA GLY A 7 22.86 -33.82 1.63
C GLY A 7 22.74 -32.55 2.46
N ASP A 8 22.89 -32.69 3.78
CA ASP A 8 23.15 -31.61 4.74
C ASP A 8 24.53 -30.96 4.49
N GLY A 9 24.66 -29.68 4.82
CA GLY A 9 25.94 -28.96 4.79
C GLY A 9 25.89 -27.65 5.56
N LEU A 10 26.35 -27.69 6.81
CA LEU A 10 26.52 -26.59 7.75
C LEU A 10 27.93 -25.95 7.66
N TYR A 11 27.97 -24.64 7.96
CA TYR A 11 29.02 -23.84 8.62
C TYR A 11 30.16 -23.12 7.84
N LEU A 12 30.47 -21.93 8.41
CA LEU A 12 31.61 -20.97 8.31
C LEU A 12 31.40 -19.83 7.30
N ASP A 13 31.08 -18.59 7.70
CA ASP A 13 31.77 -17.56 8.53
C ASP A 13 32.79 -16.72 7.74
N GLU A 14 32.89 -15.46 8.15
CA GLU A 14 33.86 -14.40 7.84
C GLU A 14 33.51 -13.39 6.74
N GLY A 15 33.44 -12.10 7.14
CA GLY A 15 33.50 -10.97 6.20
C GLY A 15 32.83 -9.67 6.64
N ARG A 16 33.27 -9.05 7.76
CA ARG A 16 33.03 -7.61 8.02
C ARG A 16 34.07 -6.76 7.26
N PRO A 17 33.66 -5.56 6.79
CA PRO A 17 34.44 -4.34 7.03
C PRO A 17 33.53 -3.26 7.68
N SER A 18 33.84 -2.77 8.88
CA SER A 18 34.77 -1.66 9.22
C SER A 18 34.19 -0.26 8.93
N ASP A 19 33.59 0.30 9.98
CA ASP A 19 33.68 1.66 10.52
C ASP A 19 34.03 2.84 9.60
N SER A 20 33.18 3.88 9.64
CA SER A 20 33.61 5.23 10.05
C SER A 20 32.42 6.17 10.24
N CYS A 21 32.18 6.61 11.47
CA CYS A 21 31.53 7.90 11.73
C CYS A 21 32.03 8.50 13.05
N ASP A 22 33.02 9.36 12.93
CA ASP A 22 33.42 10.32 13.94
C ASP A 22 32.40 11.46 14.02
N ALA A 23 32.05 11.89 15.24
CA ALA A 23 32.11 13.29 15.68
C ALA A 23 31.38 13.48 17.03
N ARG A 24 32.11 14.08 17.98
CA ARG A 24 31.72 14.75 19.26
C ARG A 24 32.42 14.08 20.45
N SER A 25 33.03 14.80 21.39
CA SER A 25 33.33 16.22 21.54
C SER A 25 34.31 16.31 22.71
N SER A 26 35.28 17.19 22.54
CA SER A 26 36.09 17.92 23.50
C SER A 26 35.70 17.93 25.00
N CYS A 27 36.76 18.03 25.81
CA CYS A 27 36.90 18.60 27.16
C CYS A 27 36.75 17.63 28.35
N ASN A 28 37.87 17.19 28.91
CA ASN A 28 38.45 17.86 30.09
C ASN A 28 39.83 17.31 30.43
N ASP A 29 40.81 18.22 30.36
CA ASP A 29 42.14 18.10 30.94
C ASP A 29 42.05 17.99 32.46
N PHE A 30 42.65 16.94 33.02
CA PHE A 30 43.17 16.97 34.39
C PHE A 30 44.56 16.36 34.40
N LYS A 31 45.55 17.24 34.53
CA LYS A 31 46.97 16.92 34.62
C LYS A 31 47.31 16.37 36.00
N GLY A 32 48.05 15.26 35.99
CA GLY A 32 49.24 15.00 36.81
C GLY A 32 49.12 15.05 38.33
N VAL A 33 49.19 13.87 38.96
CA VAL A 33 49.88 13.70 40.25
C VAL A 33 50.68 12.38 40.21
N ASP A 34 51.88 12.46 40.78
CA ASP A 34 53.01 11.53 40.76
C ASP A 34 52.72 10.08 41.16
N ARG A 35 53.47 9.17 40.53
CA ARG A 35 53.59 7.76 40.91
C ARG A 35 54.55 7.63 42.09
N GLY A 36 53.99 7.45 43.28
CA GLY A 36 54.71 6.86 44.42
C GLY A 36 54.60 5.33 44.35
N GLU A 37 55.73 4.66 44.17
CA GLU A 37 55.89 3.22 44.34
C GLU A 37 55.77 2.88 45.83
N GLY A 38 54.83 2.01 46.20
CA GLY A 38 54.70 1.58 47.58
C GLY A 38 53.48 0.71 47.86
N SER A 39 53.75 -0.58 48.10
CA SER A 39 52.92 -1.57 48.82
C SER A 39 51.66 -2.12 48.15
N ASP A 40 51.64 -3.45 48.06
CA ASP A 40 50.50 -4.34 47.77
C ASP A 40 49.33 -4.13 48.74
N GLY A 41 48.61 -3.04 48.54
CA GLY A 41 47.28 -2.81 49.07
C GLY A 41 46.46 -2.24 47.94
N GLY A 42 45.80 -3.11 47.15
CA GLY A 42 44.94 -2.74 46.03
C GLY A 42 43.77 -1.87 46.48
N GLY A 43 44.04 -0.59 46.73
CA GLY A 43 43.08 0.42 47.15
C GLY A 43 42.12 0.66 46.00
N GLN A 44 40.91 0.10 46.12
CA GLN A 44 39.88 0.24 45.11
C GLN A 44 39.57 1.74 44.94
N VAL A 45 39.81 2.29 43.74
CA VAL A 45 39.51 3.69 43.44
C VAL A 45 38.03 3.94 43.72
N VAL A 46 37.72 4.80 44.69
CA VAL A 46 36.35 5.19 45.02
C VAL A 46 36.02 6.53 44.38
N ILE A 47 34.78 6.65 43.89
CA ILE A 47 34.23 7.87 43.30
C ILE A 47 32.95 8.25 44.06
N PRO A 48 32.60 9.55 44.16
CA PRO A 48 31.34 9.95 44.73
C PRO A 48 30.17 9.50 43.86
N CYS A 49 29.05 9.15 44.49
CA CYS A 49 27.82 8.78 43.79
C CYS A 49 27.25 9.99 43.04
N LEU A 50 27.03 9.85 41.73
CA LEU A 50 26.55 10.95 40.86
C LEU A 50 25.12 11.42 41.14
N CYS A 51 24.38 10.78 42.06
CA CYS A 51 23.08 11.30 42.49
C CYS A 51 23.20 12.45 43.52
N GLY A 52 24.41 12.75 44.01
CA GLY A 52 24.64 13.81 45.00
C GLY A 52 24.37 13.42 46.47
N CYS A 53 24.17 12.13 46.79
CA CYS A 53 23.88 11.69 48.17
C CYS A 53 25.09 11.72 49.13
N GLY A 54 26.28 12.10 48.65
CA GLY A 54 27.52 12.13 49.43
C GLY A 54 28.18 10.77 49.69
N GLN A 55 27.59 9.64 49.25
CA GLN A 55 28.21 8.33 49.40
C GLN A 55 29.29 8.07 48.34
N PHE A 56 30.35 7.38 48.72
CA PHE A 56 31.42 6.94 47.83
C PHE A 56 31.24 5.46 47.45
N ILE A 57 31.51 5.13 46.18
CA ILE A 57 31.40 3.78 45.64
C ILE A 57 32.69 3.42 44.89
N PRO A 58 33.06 2.14 44.79
CA PRO A 58 34.09 1.71 43.86
C PRO A 58 33.80 2.16 42.43
N SER A 59 34.81 2.66 41.73
CA SER A 59 34.73 3.10 40.33
C SER A 59 34.38 1.94 39.39
N VAL A 60 34.73 0.71 39.75
CA VAL A 60 34.44 -0.52 39.01
C VAL A 60 33.82 -1.59 39.92
N ASP A 61 32.90 -2.38 39.38
CA ASP A 61 32.33 -3.54 40.08
C ASP A 61 33.27 -4.76 40.04
N LYS A 62 32.89 -5.85 40.72
CA LYS A 62 33.66 -7.11 40.75
C LYS A 62 33.85 -7.75 39.35
N LYS A 63 33.15 -7.26 38.32
CA LYS A 63 33.23 -7.71 36.92
C LYS A 63 33.94 -6.68 36.03
N GLY A 64 34.60 -5.66 36.60
CA GLY A 64 35.31 -4.62 35.86
C GLY A 64 34.41 -3.57 35.19
N ARG A 65 33.10 -3.55 35.48
CA ARG A 65 32.18 -2.58 34.86
C ARG A 65 32.18 -1.28 35.66
N ALA A 66 32.31 -0.15 34.96
CA ALA A 66 32.26 1.17 35.59
C ALA A 66 30.93 1.38 36.34
N ARG A 67 31.03 1.83 37.59
CA ARG A 67 29.88 2.24 38.40
C ARG A 67 29.79 3.76 38.41
N ARG A 68 28.57 4.27 38.55
CA ARG A 68 28.29 5.72 38.62
C ARG A 68 27.36 6.10 39.77
N TYR A 69 26.60 5.13 40.26
CA TYR A 69 25.62 5.30 41.32
C TYR A 69 25.71 4.18 42.35
N VAL A 70 25.36 4.50 43.59
CA VAL A 70 25.00 3.52 44.62
C VAL A 70 23.84 2.66 44.09
N PRO A 71 23.77 1.35 44.39
CA PRO A 71 22.67 0.52 43.92
C PRO A 71 21.35 1.10 44.43
N GLY A 72 20.41 1.38 43.52
CA GLY A 72 19.14 2.05 43.86
C GLY A 72 19.14 3.56 43.65
N HIS A 73 20.30 4.20 43.51
CA HIS A 73 20.43 5.64 43.26
C HIS A 73 20.54 5.98 41.77
N GLN A 74 20.39 4.99 40.88
CA GLN A 74 20.32 5.28 39.45
C GLN A 74 19.08 6.13 39.18
N PRO A 75 19.21 7.31 38.55
CA PRO A 75 18.05 8.07 38.13
C PRO A 75 17.25 7.20 37.16
N ARG A 76 16.07 6.74 37.61
CA ARG A 76 15.12 6.10 36.72
C ARG A 76 14.62 7.19 35.80
N ARG A 77 15.15 7.27 34.58
CA ARG A 77 14.62 8.18 33.56
C ARG A 77 13.13 7.87 33.44
N ARG A 78 12.29 8.82 33.87
CA ARG A 78 10.84 8.66 33.80
C ARG A 78 10.52 8.55 32.32
N VAL A 79 9.98 7.40 31.91
CA VAL A 79 9.58 7.21 30.52
C VAL A 79 8.34 8.06 30.33
N ASP A 80 8.39 8.99 29.38
CA ASP A 80 7.20 9.66 28.90
C ASP A 80 6.42 8.66 28.06
N TRP A 81 5.35 8.11 28.65
CA TRP A 81 4.52 7.11 27.98
C TRP A 81 3.61 7.75 26.92
N GLU A 82 3.42 9.07 26.95
CA GLU A 82 2.60 9.80 25.99
C GLU A 82 3.37 9.98 24.68
N GLU A 83 4.58 10.56 24.76
CA GLU A 83 5.51 10.68 23.63
C GLU A 83 5.75 9.31 22.98
N ARG A 84 6.05 8.29 23.78
CA ARG A 84 6.29 6.93 23.29
C ARG A 84 5.06 6.31 22.61
N THR A 85 3.85 6.60 23.09
CA THR A 85 2.62 6.09 22.46
C THR A 85 2.37 6.81 21.14
N ALA A 86 2.64 8.11 21.07
CA ALA A 86 2.57 8.89 19.83
C ALA A 86 3.56 8.33 18.77
N ASP A 87 4.81 8.08 19.15
CA ASP A 87 5.82 7.48 18.27
C ASP A 87 5.39 6.11 17.71
N ILE A 88 4.81 5.26 18.57
CA ILE A 88 4.29 3.96 18.13
C ILE A 88 3.15 4.17 17.12
N ASN A 89 2.18 5.03 17.43
CA ASN A 89 1.01 5.27 16.58
C ASN A 89 1.35 5.99 15.26
N ALA A 90 2.43 6.78 15.21
CA ALA A 90 2.89 7.42 13.97
C ALA A 90 3.25 6.39 12.88
N GLY A 91 3.76 5.23 13.28
CA GLY A 91 4.08 4.11 12.39
C GLY A 91 2.95 3.09 12.21
N ALA A 92 1.73 3.39 12.64
CA ALA A 92 0.64 2.41 12.58
C ALA A 92 0.18 2.15 11.14
N PRO A 93 0.06 0.88 10.70
CA PRO A 93 -0.46 0.55 9.38
C PRO A 93 -1.97 0.81 9.33
N MET A 94 -2.49 0.83 8.11
CA MET A 94 -3.93 0.93 7.85
C MET A 94 -4.63 -0.37 8.30
N CYS A 95 -5.88 -0.27 8.76
CA CYS A 95 -6.72 -1.44 8.97
C CYS A 95 -6.83 -2.24 7.66
N GLU A 96 -6.51 -3.54 7.68
CA GLU A 96 -6.65 -4.41 6.52
C GLU A 96 -8.12 -4.62 6.10
N CYS A 97 -9.07 -4.12 6.89
CA CYS A 97 -10.48 -4.08 6.54
C CYS A 97 -10.82 -3.04 5.45
N GLY A 98 -9.88 -2.14 5.10
CA GLY A 98 -10.10 -1.11 4.09
C GLY A 98 -10.95 0.08 4.56
N CYS A 99 -11.16 0.27 5.86
CA CYS A 99 -11.99 1.38 6.38
C CYS A 99 -11.34 2.76 6.29
N GLY A 100 -10.08 2.86 5.85
CA GLY A 100 -9.35 4.13 5.83
C GLY A 100 -8.81 4.59 7.18
N GLU A 101 -9.02 3.85 8.26
CA GLU A 101 -8.47 4.17 9.58
C GLU A 101 -7.14 3.44 9.83
N ARG A 102 -6.22 4.10 10.54
CA ARG A 102 -4.99 3.49 11.05
C ARG A 102 -5.28 2.71 12.33
N LEU A 103 -4.51 1.66 12.55
CA LEU A 103 -4.50 1.01 13.86
C LEU A 103 -4.01 1.98 14.93
N SER A 104 -4.38 1.74 16.17
CA SER A 104 -3.85 2.51 17.29
C SER A 104 -3.69 1.64 18.52
N VAL A 105 -2.73 2.00 19.36
CA VAL A 105 -2.58 1.47 20.71
C VAL A 105 -2.83 2.58 21.72
N ARG A 106 -3.57 2.25 22.78
CA ARG A 106 -3.80 3.17 23.90
C ARG A 106 -2.60 3.21 24.83
N ARG A 107 -2.34 4.38 25.41
CA ARG A 107 -1.22 4.63 26.34
C ARG A 107 -1.17 3.61 27.47
N GLU A 108 -2.30 3.27 28.08
CA GLU A 108 -2.36 2.37 29.23
C GLU A 108 -1.84 0.98 28.88
N VAL A 109 -2.00 0.56 27.62
CA VAL A 109 -1.50 -0.73 27.13
C VAL A 109 0.01 -0.70 26.93
N VAL A 110 0.54 0.39 26.37
CA VAL A 110 1.98 0.61 26.18
C VAL A 110 2.69 0.67 27.53
N GLU A 111 2.14 1.43 28.47
CA GLU A 111 2.64 1.62 29.83
C GLU A 111 2.62 0.31 30.63
N ARG A 112 1.47 -0.38 30.69
CA ARG A 112 1.32 -1.64 31.45
C ARG A 112 2.24 -2.73 30.95
N LYS A 113 2.39 -2.88 29.63
CA LYS A 113 3.21 -3.95 29.03
C LYS A 113 4.68 -3.55 28.83
N ARG A 114 5.05 -2.29 29.12
CA ARG A 114 6.41 -1.73 28.95
C ARG A 114 7.03 -2.09 27.59
N ILE A 115 6.23 -1.97 26.52
CA ILE A 115 6.56 -2.56 25.22
C ILE A 115 7.70 -1.81 24.54
N LYS A 116 8.72 -2.57 24.10
CA LYS A 116 9.83 -2.05 23.29
C LYS A 116 9.55 -2.08 21.79
N ARG A 117 8.77 -3.06 21.30
CA ARG A 117 8.35 -3.19 19.90
C ARG A 117 6.91 -3.67 19.85
N TRP A 118 6.04 -2.91 19.18
CA TRP A 118 4.62 -3.24 19.07
C TRP A 118 4.38 -4.15 17.86
N LYS A 119 3.60 -5.23 18.06
CA LYS A 119 3.11 -6.09 16.97
C LYS A 119 1.68 -5.67 16.65
N TRP A 120 1.48 -5.13 15.46
CA TRP A 120 0.17 -4.66 15.02
C TRP A 120 -0.78 -5.84 14.75
N PRO A 121 -2.03 -5.80 15.26
CA PRO A 121 -3.08 -6.68 14.76
C PRO A 121 -3.40 -6.34 13.30
N ARG A 122 -4.03 -7.26 12.56
CA ARG A 122 -4.45 -6.98 11.16
C ARG A 122 -5.62 -5.98 11.08
N TYR A 123 -6.43 -5.92 12.14
CA TYR A 123 -7.68 -5.16 12.17
C TYR A 123 -7.80 -4.35 13.46
N ILE A 124 -8.51 -3.23 13.37
CA ILE A 124 -9.05 -2.52 14.55
C ILE A 124 -9.99 -3.48 15.29
N MET A 125 -10.02 -3.40 16.62
CA MET A 125 -10.89 -4.26 17.43
C MET A 125 -12.35 -4.10 16.98
N GLY A 126 -13.01 -5.20 16.60
CA GLY A 126 -14.37 -5.19 16.05
C GLY A 126 -14.43 -5.12 14.51
N HIS A 127 -13.36 -4.69 13.84
CA HIS A 127 -13.24 -4.72 12.37
C HIS A 127 -12.83 -6.11 11.84
N ASN A 128 -12.66 -7.08 12.73
CA ASN A 128 -12.48 -8.50 12.42
C ASN A 128 -13.82 -9.25 12.22
N ARG A 129 -14.96 -8.54 12.27
CA ARG A 129 -16.27 -9.11 11.95
C ARG A 129 -16.55 -8.96 10.46
N ARG A 130 -17.30 -9.89 9.86
CA ARG A 130 -17.88 -9.65 8.52
C ARG A 130 -18.66 -8.34 8.61
N ARG A 131 -18.25 -7.33 7.82
CA ARG A 131 -19.04 -6.11 7.66
C ARG A 131 -20.47 -6.52 7.28
N SER A 132 -21.47 -5.85 7.83
CA SER A 132 -22.76 -5.78 7.16
C SER A 132 -22.47 -5.27 5.76
N ILE A 133 -22.81 -6.07 4.76
CA ILE A 133 -22.69 -5.70 3.35
C ILE A 133 -23.45 -4.38 3.18
N SER A 134 -22.74 -3.27 3.03
CA SER A 134 -23.38 -1.99 2.71
C SER A 134 -23.86 -2.06 1.26
N SER A 135 -24.98 -1.42 0.94
CA SER A 135 -25.39 -1.31 -0.46
C SER A 135 -24.30 -0.59 -1.27
N VAL A 136 -23.98 -1.11 -2.47
CA VAL A 136 -23.14 -0.37 -3.41
C VAL A 136 -23.94 0.81 -3.90
N SER A 137 -23.40 2.02 -3.76
CA SER A 137 -24.09 3.22 -4.24
C SER A 137 -24.07 3.31 -5.77
N ASP A 138 -25.00 4.05 -6.37
CA ASP A 138 -25.02 4.30 -7.82
C ASP A 138 -23.72 4.98 -8.29
N ALA A 139 -23.15 5.85 -7.44
CA ALA A 139 -21.87 6.48 -7.71
C ALA A 139 -20.73 5.45 -7.83
N GLU A 140 -20.64 4.49 -6.89
CA GLU A 140 -19.67 3.39 -6.97
C GLU A 140 -19.96 2.47 -8.16
N LEU A 141 -21.23 2.16 -8.45
CA LEU A 141 -21.61 1.35 -9.61
C LEU A 141 -21.19 2.02 -10.92
N GLY A 142 -21.30 3.35 -11.05
CA GLY A 142 -20.83 4.04 -12.24
C GLY A 142 -19.31 4.01 -12.44
N LEU A 143 -18.55 3.97 -11.34
CA LEU A 143 -17.09 3.73 -11.39
C LEU A 143 -16.77 2.29 -11.80
N VAL A 144 -17.49 1.32 -11.22
CA VAL A 144 -17.39 -0.11 -11.57
C VAL A 144 -17.69 -0.32 -13.04
N ALA A 145 -18.80 0.23 -13.54
CA ALA A 145 -19.21 0.14 -14.94
C ALA A 145 -18.12 0.69 -15.87
N GLY A 146 -17.50 1.81 -15.51
CA GLY A 146 -16.41 2.42 -16.28
C GLY A 146 -15.15 1.56 -16.31
N THR A 147 -14.63 1.13 -15.16
CA THR A 147 -13.38 0.33 -15.16
C THR A 147 -13.55 -1.07 -15.75
N LEU A 148 -14.77 -1.60 -15.82
CA LEU A 148 -15.03 -2.87 -16.52
C LEU A 148 -14.84 -2.76 -18.04
N LEU A 149 -14.90 -1.56 -18.62
CA LEU A 149 -14.53 -1.33 -20.01
C LEU A 149 -13.02 -1.42 -20.24
N GLY A 150 -12.21 -1.38 -19.18
CA GLY A 150 -10.78 -1.60 -19.26
C GLY A 150 -10.29 -2.81 -18.47
N ASP A 151 -9.24 -2.61 -17.67
CA ASP A 151 -8.46 -3.65 -16.96
C ASP A 151 -9.22 -4.43 -15.86
N SER A 152 -10.46 -4.06 -15.53
CA SER A 152 -11.21 -4.74 -14.47
C SER A 152 -12.03 -5.93 -14.96
N SER A 153 -12.38 -6.83 -14.03
CA SER A 153 -13.31 -7.93 -14.24
C SER A 153 -14.21 -8.16 -13.02
N LEU A 154 -15.41 -8.70 -13.24
CA LEU A 154 -16.26 -9.23 -12.17
C LEU A 154 -16.13 -10.74 -12.16
N VAL A 155 -15.55 -11.33 -11.12
CA VAL A 155 -15.26 -12.77 -11.09
C VAL A 155 -15.91 -13.45 -9.90
N TYR A 156 -16.37 -14.68 -10.10
CA TYR A 156 -16.71 -15.57 -9.01
C TYR A 156 -15.43 -16.28 -8.56
N PRO A 157 -14.93 -16.08 -7.32
CA PRO A 157 -13.62 -16.61 -6.91
C PRO A 157 -13.54 -18.13 -6.87
N HIS A 158 -14.68 -18.81 -6.81
CA HIS A 158 -14.80 -20.27 -6.85
C HIS A 158 -16.22 -20.67 -7.26
N ALA A 159 -16.42 -21.92 -7.72
CA ALA A 159 -17.70 -22.41 -8.22
C ALA A 159 -18.89 -22.27 -7.24
N LYS A 160 -18.64 -22.28 -5.93
CA LYS A 160 -19.68 -22.13 -4.88
C LYS A 160 -20.00 -20.67 -4.52
N ALA A 161 -19.37 -19.68 -5.17
CA ALA A 161 -19.54 -18.29 -4.81
C ALA A 161 -20.91 -17.80 -5.29
N ARG A 162 -21.65 -17.13 -4.40
CA ARG A 162 -23.00 -16.63 -4.70
C ARG A 162 -23.02 -15.19 -5.23
N SER A 163 -21.89 -14.51 -5.13
CA SER A 163 -21.76 -13.13 -5.58
C SER A 163 -20.38 -12.92 -6.20
N PRO A 164 -20.27 -12.09 -7.23
CA PRO A 164 -19.00 -11.78 -7.83
C PRO A 164 -18.20 -10.81 -6.96
N ARG A 165 -16.91 -10.71 -7.22
CA ARG A 165 -16.03 -9.63 -6.76
C ARG A 165 -15.48 -8.85 -7.94
N LEU A 166 -15.20 -7.57 -7.73
CA LEU A 166 -14.40 -6.77 -8.64
C LEU A 166 -12.93 -7.14 -8.47
N SER A 167 -12.23 -7.33 -9.59
CA SER A 167 -10.81 -7.61 -9.65
C SER A 167 -10.17 -6.75 -10.72
N PHE A 168 -9.08 -6.06 -10.40
CA PHE A 168 -8.25 -5.33 -11.36
C PHE A 168 -6.78 -5.52 -11.05
N ASN A 169 -5.96 -5.53 -12.09
CA ASN A 169 -4.53 -5.80 -12.00
C ASN A 169 -3.77 -4.80 -12.87
N HIS A 170 -2.81 -4.10 -12.28
CA HIS A 170 -1.97 -3.15 -13.00
C HIS A 170 -0.48 -3.44 -12.71
N GLY A 171 0.41 -2.96 -13.56
CA GLY A 171 1.86 -3.04 -13.30
C GLY A 171 2.23 -2.31 -12.01
N LYS A 172 3.32 -2.70 -11.36
CA LYS A 172 3.75 -2.09 -10.08
C LYS A 172 3.95 -0.57 -10.16
N SER A 173 4.33 -0.05 -11.33
CA SER A 173 4.45 1.40 -11.60
C SER A 173 3.13 2.17 -11.45
N GLN A 174 1.99 1.49 -11.53
CA GLN A 174 0.65 2.07 -11.40
C GLN A 174 0.00 1.71 -10.04
N GLU A 175 0.78 1.34 -9.03
CA GLU A 175 0.24 0.99 -7.70
C GLU A 175 -0.64 2.10 -7.09
N GLU A 176 -0.26 3.37 -7.27
CA GLU A 176 -1.05 4.50 -6.77
C GLU A 176 -2.46 4.51 -7.39
N TRP A 177 -2.59 4.16 -8.68
CA TRP A 177 -3.87 4.03 -9.35
C TRP A 177 -4.73 2.91 -8.75
N VAL A 178 -4.14 1.75 -8.48
CA VAL A 178 -4.82 0.62 -7.82
C VAL A 178 -5.34 1.03 -6.43
N ARG A 179 -4.49 1.73 -5.65
CA ARG A 179 -4.85 2.20 -4.31
C ARG A 179 -5.92 3.29 -4.35
N TYR A 180 -5.89 4.16 -5.34
CA TYR A 180 -6.92 5.17 -5.56
C TYR A 180 -8.28 4.53 -5.87
N LYS A 181 -8.34 3.56 -6.79
CA LYS A 181 -9.57 2.80 -7.07
C LYS A 181 -10.13 2.15 -5.79
N ALA A 182 -9.27 1.53 -5.00
CA ALA A 182 -9.67 0.89 -3.75
C ALA A 182 -10.27 1.89 -2.74
N LEU A 183 -9.70 3.10 -2.65
CA LEU A 183 -10.20 4.18 -1.79
C LEU A 183 -11.56 4.72 -2.26
N ARG A 184 -11.79 4.78 -3.58
CA ARG A 184 -13.04 5.29 -4.19
C ARG A 184 -14.19 4.27 -4.17
N LEU A 185 -13.92 3.03 -3.77
CA LEU A 185 -14.91 1.94 -3.68
C LEU A 185 -15.04 1.41 -2.23
N PRO A 186 -15.37 2.26 -1.24
CA PRO A 186 -15.35 1.89 0.17
C PRO A 186 -16.35 0.78 0.52
N SER A 187 -17.48 0.67 -0.18
CA SER A 187 -18.48 -0.39 0.06
C SER A 187 -17.96 -1.76 -0.33
N LEU A 188 -17.07 -1.81 -1.33
CA LEU A 188 -16.53 -3.05 -1.87
C LEU A 188 -15.33 -3.60 -1.07
N CYS A 189 -14.79 -2.82 -0.13
CA CYS A 189 -13.69 -3.24 0.75
C CYS A 189 -12.51 -3.83 -0.03
N VAL A 190 -12.03 -3.10 -1.05
CA VAL A 190 -10.99 -3.60 -1.96
C VAL A 190 -9.67 -3.79 -1.21
N ALA A 191 -9.16 -5.02 -1.24
CA ALA A 191 -7.83 -5.37 -0.74
C ALA A 191 -6.80 -5.22 -1.88
N VAL A 192 -5.72 -4.50 -1.59
CA VAL A 192 -4.62 -4.28 -2.54
C VAL A 192 -3.44 -5.18 -2.16
N THR A 193 -2.98 -6.01 -3.09
CA THR A 193 -1.88 -6.96 -2.88
C THR A 193 -0.88 -6.91 -4.02
N ASP A 194 0.41 -6.97 -3.67
CA ASP A 194 1.48 -7.17 -4.64
C ASP A 194 1.58 -8.66 -4.99
N ARG A 195 1.83 -8.97 -6.27
CA ARG A 195 2.08 -10.33 -6.75
C ARG A 195 3.18 -10.33 -7.83
N PRO A 196 3.89 -11.45 -8.01
CA PRO A 196 4.66 -11.65 -9.23
C PRO A 196 3.74 -11.49 -10.43
N ASN A 197 4.22 -10.81 -11.47
CA ASN A 197 3.42 -10.65 -12.67
C ASN A 197 3.57 -11.89 -13.55
N ASP A 198 2.46 -12.48 -13.98
CA ASP A 198 2.44 -13.58 -14.97
C ASP A 198 2.55 -13.07 -16.42
N GLY A 199 2.86 -11.77 -16.59
CA GLY A 199 2.91 -11.07 -17.87
C GLY A 199 4.14 -10.15 -18.00
N TYR A 200 3.93 -8.88 -18.38
CA TYR A 200 5.03 -7.94 -18.64
C TYR A 200 5.54 -7.25 -17.37
N GLY A 201 6.83 -7.42 -17.05
CA GLY A 201 7.47 -6.90 -15.84
C GLY A 201 7.48 -7.91 -14.69
N GLU A 202 8.18 -7.60 -13.60
CA GLU A 202 8.42 -8.58 -12.52
C GLU A 202 7.28 -8.65 -11.50
N MET A 203 6.64 -7.51 -11.23
CA MET A 203 5.64 -7.37 -10.17
C MET A 203 4.40 -6.63 -10.67
N CYS A 204 3.23 -7.08 -10.25
CA CYS A 204 1.96 -6.40 -10.43
C CYS A 204 1.32 -6.03 -9.08
N CYS A 205 0.44 -5.04 -9.12
CA CYS A 205 -0.40 -4.63 -8.00
C CYS A 205 -1.86 -4.95 -8.36
N ARG A 206 -2.50 -5.76 -7.52
CA ARG A 206 -3.87 -6.26 -7.73
C ARG A 206 -4.80 -5.73 -6.67
N GLY A 207 -5.95 -5.22 -7.10
CA GLY A 207 -7.10 -4.93 -6.25
C GLY A 207 -8.15 -6.04 -6.38
N ASP A 208 -8.48 -6.71 -5.28
CA ASP A 208 -9.59 -7.67 -5.20
C ASP A 208 -10.62 -7.17 -4.18
N SER A 209 -11.87 -6.98 -4.59
CA SER A 209 -12.95 -6.67 -3.65
C SER A 209 -13.41 -7.87 -2.84
N ALA A 210 -14.15 -7.62 -1.76
CA ALA A 210 -15.01 -8.64 -1.19
C ALA A 210 -16.06 -9.09 -2.22
N CYS A 211 -16.53 -10.33 -2.13
CA CYS A 211 -17.70 -10.77 -2.91
C CYS A 211 -18.93 -10.01 -2.44
N HIS A 212 -19.67 -9.43 -3.38
CA HIS A 212 -20.71 -8.46 -3.05
C HIS A 212 -21.98 -8.67 -3.86
N PRO A 213 -23.15 -8.93 -3.24
CA PRO A 213 -24.41 -9.12 -3.96
C PRO A 213 -24.82 -7.93 -4.83
N GLY A 214 -24.48 -6.71 -4.42
CA GLY A 214 -24.69 -5.50 -5.21
C GLY A 214 -23.91 -5.43 -6.53
N LEU A 215 -23.00 -6.38 -6.81
CA LEU A 215 -22.32 -6.51 -8.09
C LEU A 215 -22.98 -7.55 -9.02
N CYS A 216 -23.99 -8.30 -8.56
CA CYS A 216 -24.65 -9.33 -9.37
C CYS A 216 -25.34 -8.72 -10.59
N GLU A 217 -26.12 -7.66 -10.42
CA GLU A 217 -26.80 -7.02 -11.55
C GLU A 217 -25.80 -6.47 -12.58
N MET A 218 -24.73 -5.82 -12.12
CA MET A 218 -23.68 -5.35 -13.03
C MET A 218 -22.98 -6.51 -13.76
N ARG A 219 -22.80 -7.66 -13.11
CA ARG A 219 -22.26 -8.88 -13.73
C ARG A 219 -23.21 -9.40 -14.81
N ASP A 220 -24.50 -9.42 -14.56
CA ASP A 220 -25.51 -9.90 -15.53
C ASP A 220 -25.64 -8.95 -16.72
N ILE A 221 -25.45 -7.64 -16.50
CA ILE A 221 -25.47 -6.63 -17.56
C ILE A 221 -24.20 -6.70 -18.43
N ALA A 222 -23.03 -6.83 -17.81
CA ALA A 222 -21.75 -6.74 -18.51
C ALA A 222 -21.31 -8.06 -19.14
N TYR A 223 -21.89 -9.21 -18.74
CA TYR A 223 -21.46 -10.51 -19.22
C TYR A 223 -22.61 -11.34 -19.79
N GLN A 224 -22.40 -11.86 -21.00
CA GLN A 224 -23.30 -12.79 -21.67
C GLN A 224 -22.49 -14.05 -22.01
N ASP A 225 -23.00 -15.21 -21.64
CA ASP A 225 -22.31 -16.51 -21.83
C ASP A 225 -20.88 -16.56 -21.25
N GLY A 226 -20.64 -15.79 -20.18
CA GLY A 226 -19.35 -15.74 -19.48
C GLY A 226 -18.37 -14.71 -20.04
N GLU A 227 -18.63 -14.15 -21.21
CA GLU A 227 -17.79 -13.15 -21.87
C GLU A 227 -18.33 -11.74 -21.65
N LYS A 228 -17.45 -10.72 -21.65
CA LYS A 228 -17.90 -9.33 -21.60
C LYS A 228 -18.60 -8.99 -22.91
N ARG A 229 -19.82 -8.43 -22.83
CA ARG A 229 -20.55 -7.94 -24.00
C ARG A 229 -21.09 -6.56 -23.75
N VAL A 230 -20.68 -5.61 -24.58
CA VAL A 230 -21.07 -4.21 -24.41
C VAL A 230 -22.51 -4.03 -24.84
N THR A 231 -23.30 -3.45 -23.95
CA THR A 231 -24.70 -3.11 -24.22
C THR A 231 -24.95 -1.66 -23.87
N ARG A 232 -25.97 -1.05 -24.48
CA ARG A 232 -26.35 0.32 -24.11
C ARG A 232 -26.73 0.44 -22.63
N ARG A 233 -27.43 -0.58 -22.09
CA ARG A 233 -27.75 -0.68 -20.65
C ARG A 233 -26.50 -0.63 -19.77
N TRP A 234 -25.40 -1.27 -20.16
CA TRP A 234 -24.12 -1.13 -19.44
C TRP A 234 -23.60 0.30 -19.55
N LEU A 235 -23.45 0.81 -20.77
CA LEU A 235 -22.83 2.12 -20.99
C LEU A 235 -23.59 3.27 -20.33
N ASP A 236 -24.92 3.18 -20.21
CA ASP A 236 -25.75 4.18 -19.50
C ASP A 236 -25.51 4.21 -17.98
N LEU A 237 -24.89 3.17 -17.40
CA LEU A 237 -24.46 3.16 -15.99
C LEU A 237 -23.11 3.88 -15.79
N VAL A 238 -22.31 4.06 -16.85
CA VAL A 238 -20.97 4.64 -16.73
C VAL A 238 -21.07 6.10 -16.34
N SER A 239 -20.53 6.45 -15.18
CA SER A 239 -20.51 7.83 -14.72
C SER A 239 -19.45 8.66 -15.45
N GLU A 240 -19.52 9.98 -15.31
CA GLU A 240 -18.51 10.90 -15.84
C GLU A 240 -17.08 10.58 -15.38
N GLU A 241 -16.94 10.18 -14.10
CA GLU A 241 -15.68 9.71 -13.51
C GLU A 241 -15.35 8.28 -13.97
N GLY A 242 -16.34 7.40 -14.12
CA GLY A 242 -16.15 6.05 -14.68
C GLY A 242 -15.61 6.07 -16.11
N MET A 243 -16.05 7.00 -16.95
CA MET A 243 -15.51 7.21 -18.29
C MET A 243 -14.04 7.68 -18.24
N ALA A 244 -13.66 8.48 -17.23
CA ALA A 244 -12.27 8.86 -17.00
C ALA A 244 -11.43 7.67 -16.48
N TRP A 245 -12.00 6.80 -15.64
CA TRP A 245 -11.36 5.55 -15.20
C TRP A 245 -11.07 4.64 -16.39
N TRP A 246 -12.03 4.47 -17.29
CA TRP A 246 -11.82 3.71 -18.52
C TRP A 246 -10.67 4.27 -19.35
N PHE A 247 -10.60 5.59 -19.55
CA PHE A 247 -9.48 6.21 -20.25
C PHE A 247 -8.14 6.05 -19.49
N MET A 248 -8.14 6.08 -18.16
CA MET A 248 -6.93 5.84 -17.39
C MET A 248 -6.46 4.38 -17.48
N ASP A 249 -7.36 3.43 -17.60
CA ASP A 249 -7.05 2.01 -17.83
C ASP A 249 -6.52 1.83 -19.27
N ASP A 250 -7.39 1.99 -20.27
CA ASP A 250 -7.13 1.60 -21.66
C ASP A 250 -7.14 2.76 -22.66
N GLY A 251 -7.05 3.98 -22.17
CA GLY A 251 -6.89 5.16 -23.01
C GLY A 251 -5.42 5.47 -23.33
N SER A 252 -5.19 6.02 -24.52
CA SER A 252 -3.92 6.61 -24.92
C SER A 252 -4.11 7.90 -25.70
N ARG A 253 -3.06 8.72 -25.75
CA ARG A 253 -3.03 9.97 -26.52
C ARG A 253 -1.81 9.95 -27.43
N SER A 254 -2.00 10.12 -28.73
CA SER A 254 -0.88 10.11 -29.69
C SER A 254 -0.35 11.49 -30.00
N SER A 255 0.81 11.56 -30.67
CA SER A 255 1.32 12.79 -31.29
C SER A 255 0.24 13.40 -32.19
N GLY A 256 -0.26 14.59 -31.83
CA GLY A 256 -1.42 15.23 -32.45
C GLY A 256 -2.68 15.31 -31.57
N ASP A 257 -2.55 14.99 -30.27
CA ASP A 257 -3.60 15.15 -29.24
C ASP A 257 -4.85 14.29 -29.46
N VAL A 258 -4.74 13.25 -30.29
CA VAL A 258 -5.84 12.32 -30.58
C VAL A 258 -5.98 11.30 -29.45
N VAL A 259 -7.15 11.28 -28.83
CA VAL A 259 -7.55 10.30 -27.81
C VAL A 259 -7.95 9.00 -28.49
N ARG A 260 -7.43 7.90 -27.97
CA ARG A 260 -7.72 6.53 -28.40
C ARG A 260 -8.17 5.70 -27.20
N PHE A 261 -9.11 4.80 -27.41
CA PHE A 261 -9.47 3.75 -26.46
C PHE A 261 -9.11 2.40 -27.06
N HIS A 262 -8.24 1.68 -26.36
CA HIS A 262 -7.89 0.31 -26.65
C HIS A 262 -9.10 -0.58 -26.32
N THR A 263 -9.77 -1.03 -27.37
CA THR A 263 -11.02 -1.81 -27.30
C THR A 263 -10.83 -3.18 -27.94
N GLU A 264 -9.57 -3.61 -28.07
CA GLU A 264 -9.21 -4.87 -28.72
C GLU A 264 -9.77 -6.11 -28.00
N GLY A 265 -10.19 -5.97 -26.75
CA GLY A 265 -10.90 -7.01 -26.00
C GLY A 265 -12.38 -7.19 -26.36
N PHE A 266 -12.94 -6.35 -27.24
CA PHE A 266 -14.35 -6.39 -27.64
C PHE A 266 -14.50 -6.75 -29.12
N CYS A 267 -15.62 -7.36 -29.48
CA CYS A 267 -15.94 -7.64 -30.88
C CYS A 267 -16.40 -6.35 -31.62
N SER A 268 -16.42 -6.38 -32.95
CA SER A 268 -16.78 -5.20 -33.75
C SER A 268 -18.17 -4.63 -33.40
N ALA A 269 -19.16 -5.50 -33.16
CA ALA A 269 -20.51 -5.08 -32.80
C ALA A 269 -20.56 -4.33 -31.47
N ASP A 270 -19.78 -4.78 -30.49
CA ASP A 270 -19.65 -4.12 -29.19
C ASP A 270 -18.94 -2.76 -29.35
N VAL A 271 -17.91 -2.69 -30.20
CA VAL A 271 -17.19 -1.44 -30.51
C VAL A 271 -18.09 -0.43 -31.21
N ASP A 272 -18.97 -0.86 -32.11
CA ASP A 272 -19.95 0.04 -32.76
C ASP A 272 -20.91 0.67 -31.74
N ILE A 273 -21.33 -0.10 -30.73
CA ILE A 273 -22.16 0.40 -29.62
C ILE A 273 -21.38 1.45 -28.80
N ILE A 274 -20.10 1.21 -28.52
CA ILE A 274 -19.22 2.16 -27.84
C ILE A 274 -19.11 3.47 -28.63
N VAL A 275 -18.87 3.39 -29.94
CA VAL A 275 -18.75 4.56 -30.82
C VAL A 275 -20.04 5.38 -30.79
N GLY A 276 -21.20 4.73 -30.94
CA GLY A 276 -22.50 5.40 -30.87
C GLY A 276 -22.72 6.09 -29.52
N TRP A 277 -22.41 5.41 -28.41
CA TRP A 277 -22.54 5.99 -27.07
C TRP A 277 -21.61 7.18 -26.83
N LEU A 278 -20.35 7.14 -27.30
CA LEU A 278 -19.45 8.29 -27.21
C LEU A 278 -20.00 9.49 -28.00
N CYS A 279 -20.52 9.24 -29.21
CA CYS A 279 -21.15 10.27 -30.04
C CYS A 279 -22.38 10.89 -29.36
N ASP A 280 -23.23 10.08 -28.72
CA ASP A 280 -24.39 10.57 -27.95
C ASP A 280 -23.97 11.40 -26.72
N ASN A 281 -22.84 11.08 -26.12
CA ASN A 281 -22.20 11.88 -25.05
C ASN A 281 -21.42 13.09 -25.62
N GLY A 282 -21.65 13.40 -26.91
CA GLY A 282 -21.13 14.54 -27.62
C GLY A 282 -19.73 14.35 -28.19
N TYR A 283 -19.03 13.24 -27.92
CA TYR A 283 -17.67 12.99 -28.38
C TYR A 283 -17.70 12.26 -29.73
N SER A 284 -17.50 12.99 -30.82
CA SER A 284 -17.39 12.41 -32.15
C SER A 284 -16.28 11.34 -32.17
N ALA A 285 -16.68 10.10 -32.39
CA ALA A 285 -15.84 8.92 -32.35
C ALA A 285 -15.97 8.09 -33.63
N HIS A 286 -14.95 7.29 -33.94
CA HIS A 286 -14.99 6.26 -34.97
C HIS A 286 -14.06 5.11 -34.57
N SER A 287 -14.28 3.91 -35.09
CA SER A 287 -13.36 2.79 -34.89
C SER A 287 -12.47 2.60 -36.12
N LEU A 288 -11.24 2.14 -35.90
CA LEU A 288 -10.35 1.67 -36.97
C LEU A 288 -9.88 0.25 -36.65
N PRO A 289 -9.71 -0.61 -37.66
CA PRO A 289 -9.14 -1.92 -37.46
C PRO A 289 -7.65 -1.82 -37.05
N ASN A 290 -7.27 -2.60 -36.05
CA ASN A 290 -5.90 -2.82 -35.61
C ASN A 290 -5.62 -4.32 -35.65
N ARG A 291 -5.03 -4.78 -36.75
CA ARG A 291 -4.89 -6.22 -37.08
C ARG A 291 -6.27 -6.89 -37.12
N GLN A 292 -6.54 -7.84 -36.23
CA GLN A 292 -7.84 -8.54 -36.12
C GLN A 292 -8.82 -7.88 -35.14
N TYR A 293 -8.41 -6.78 -34.51
CA TYR A 293 -9.16 -6.10 -33.46
C TYR A 293 -9.56 -4.69 -33.90
N TYR A 294 -10.26 -3.94 -33.03
CA TYR A 294 -10.67 -2.57 -33.29
C TYR A 294 -10.21 -1.64 -32.15
N VAL A 295 -9.92 -0.39 -32.51
CA VAL A 295 -9.54 0.69 -31.59
C VAL A 295 -10.46 1.88 -31.87
N VAL A 296 -10.97 2.51 -30.82
CA VAL A 296 -11.83 3.70 -30.95
C VAL A 296 -10.97 4.96 -30.91
N TYR A 297 -11.23 5.87 -31.83
CA TYR A 297 -10.56 7.16 -31.98
C TYR A 297 -11.58 8.28 -31.80
N LEU A 298 -11.23 9.28 -31.00
CA LEU A 298 -11.99 10.53 -30.97
C LEU A 298 -11.48 11.48 -32.05
N ALA A 299 -12.37 12.22 -32.70
CA ALA A 299 -11.99 13.33 -33.57
C ALA A 299 -11.16 14.37 -32.78
N SER A 300 -10.31 15.16 -33.45
CA SER A 300 -9.36 16.06 -32.77
C SER A 300 -10.03 17.06 -31.82
N GLU A 301 -11.19 17.61 -32.19
CA GLU A 301 -11.96 18.50 -31.30
C GLU A 301 -12.52 17.73 -30.08
N SER A 302 -13.08 16.56 -30.31
CA SER A 302 -13.60 15.70 -29.23
C SER A 302 -12.49 15.19 -28.32
N SER A 303 -11.29 14.94 -28.84
CA SER A 303 -10.12 14.55 -28.07
C SER A 303 -9.67 15.64 -27.11
N ARG A 304 -9.54 16.88 -27.60
CA ARG A 304 -9.20 18.04 -26.77
C ARG A 304 -10.26 18.28 -25.70
N ARG A 305 -11.55 18.19 -26.08
CA ARG A 305 -12.67 18.35 -25.16
C ARG A 305 -12.69 17.25 -24.09
N PHE A 306 -12.56 16.00 -24.49
CA PHE A 306 -12.50 14.85 -23.59
C PHE A 306 -11.36 15.00 -22.58
N ALA A 307 -10.14 15.29 -23.06
CA ALA A 307 -8.99 15.46 -22.19
C ALA A 307 -9.23 16.58 -21.16
N ARG A 308 -9.77 17.73 -21.59
CA ARG A 308 -10.11 18.84 -20.70
C ARG A 308 -11.16 18.44 -19.65
N ASP A 309 -12.27 17.84 -20.10
CA ASP A 309 -13.44 17.58 -19.25
C ASP A 309 -13.17 16.46 -18.24
N LYS A 310 -12.36 15.46 -18.63
CA LYS A 310 -12.06 14.27 -17.81
C LYS A 310 -10.82 14.42 -16.94
N ARG A 311 -9.90 15.35 -17.27
CA ARG A 311 -8.67 15.59 -16.48
C ARG A 311 -8.94 15.91 -15.02
N ARG A 312 -10.08 16.52 -14.68
CA ARG A 312 -10.47 16.79 -13.28
C ARG A 312 -10.59 15.54 -12.39
N PHE A 313 -10.75 14.36 -13.01
CA PHE A 313 -10.83 13.07 -12.33
C PHE A 313 -9.49 12.32 -12.31
N SER A 314 -8.46 12.86 -12.97
CA SER A 314 -7.13 12.23 -13.01
C SER A 314 -6.39 12.40 -11.69
N ILE A 315 -5.56 11.40 -11.37
CA ILE A 315 -4.62 11.47 -10.25
C ILE A 315 -3.20 11.76 -10.76
N PRO A 316 -2.28 12.28 -9.91
CA PRO A 316 -0.93 12.65 -10.33
C PRO A 316 -0.20 11.58 -11.15
N SER A 317 -0.24 10.31 -10.73
CA SER A 317 0.39 9.19 -11.46
C SER A 317 -0.24 8.85 -12.81
N MET A 318 -1.46 9.32 -13.08
CA MET A 318 -2.19 9.06 -14.33
C MET A 318 -2.36 10.32 -15.20
N GLU A 319 -1.89 11.48 -14.75
CA GLU A 319 -1.98 12.73 -15.51
C GLU A 319 -1.30 12.66 -16.87
N TYR A 320 -0.24 11.85 -17.00
CA TYR A 320 0.50 11.71 -18.25
C TYR A 320 -0.39 11.25 -19.42
N LYS A 321 -1.51 10.56 -19.16
CA LYS A 321 -2.47 10.16 -20.20
C LYS A 321 -3.27 11.34 -20.77
N PHE A 322 -3.36 12.44 -20.04
CA PHE A 322 -4.09 13.65 -20.42
C PHE A 322 -3.20 14.76 -20.97
N ARG A 323 -1.88 14.55 -21.01
CA ARG A 323 -0.87 15.52 -21.44
C ARG A 323 -0.49 15.40 -22.89
#